data_AF-A0AAU0K913-F1
#
_entry.id   AF-A0AAU0K913-F1
#
_cell.length_a   1.000
_cell.length_b   1.000
_cell.length_c   1.000
_cell.angle_alpha   90.00
_cell.angle_beta   90.00
_cell.angle_gamma   90.00
#
_symmetry.space_group_name_H-M   'P 1'
#
loop_
_entity.id
_entity.type
_entity.pdbx_description
1 polymer ?
#
loop_
_entity_poly.entity_id
_entity_poly.type
_entity_poly.pdbx_seq_one_letter_code
_entity_poly.pdbx_strand_id
1 'polypeptide(L)'
;MTADMFARLDEYFHDEWKSTSERACSEARQVFDRLVRGEFCGLLPNDFSDLLLRERGEYRALFADFYRTGAIAWGISGSGSSAFALWNKNDFRGFSTALPWVEDVLVF
;
A
#
# COMPACT_ATOMS: atom_id res chain seq x y z
N MET A 1 -13.70 -7.93 12.15
CA MET A 1 -12.38 -7.41 11.74
C MET A 1 -12.48 -6.08 11.00
N THR A 2 -13.27 -5.96 9.93
CA THR A 2 -13.36 -4.69 9.17
C THR A 2 -14.06 -3.56 9.94
N ALA A 3 -15.17 -3.85 10.64
CA ALA A 3 -15.90 -2.85 11.42
C ALA A 3 -15.09 -2.24 12.58
N ASP A 4 -14.17 -3.01 13.18
CA ASP A 4 -13.27 -2.54 14.25
C ASP A 4 -12.22 -1.58 13.69
N MET A 5 -11.72 -1.83 12.46
CA MET A 5 -10.78 -0.92 11.80
C MET A 5 -11.41 0.41 11.41
N PHE A 6 -12.66 0.43 10.96
CA PHE A 6 -13.36 1.69 10.70
C PHE A 6 -13.58 2.50 11.98
N ALA A 7 -13.98 1.84 13.09
CA ALA A 7 -14.12 2.52 14.38
C ALA A 7 -12.80 3.13 14.89
N ARG A 8 -11.68 2.41 14.73
CA ARG A 8 -10.34 2.94 15.03
C ARG A 8 -9.91 4.07 14.10
N LEU A 9 -10.30 4.01 12.83
CA LEU A 9 -10.02 5.06 11.87
C LEU A 9 -10.77 6.34 12.24
N ASP A 10 -12.05 6.22 12.59
CA ASP A 10 -12.87 7.34 13.07
C ASP A 10 -12.30 7.92 14.38
N GLU A 11 -11.86 7.07 15.31
CA GLU A 11 -11.15 7.49 16.54
C GLU A 11 -9.77 8.10 16.24
N TYR A 12 -9.10 7.73 15.16
CA TYR A 12 -7.82 8.33 14.81
C TYR A 12 -8.00 9.71 14.19
N PHE A 13 -8.99 9.86 13.31
CA PHE A 13 -9.21 11.11 12.58
C PHE A 13 -10.11 12.10 13.31
N HIS A 14 -10.90 11.70 14.32
CA HIS A 14 -11.74 12.62 15.14
C HIS A 14 -12.45 13.69 14.28
N ASP A 15 -13.13 13.28 13.20
CA ASP A 15 -13.80 14.14 12.20
C ASP A 15 -12.90 15.02 11.29
N GLU A 16 -11.57 14.95 11.39
CA GLU A 16 -10.62 15.60 10.48
C GLU A 16 -10.28 14.74 9.24
N TRP A 17 -11.31 14.29 8.52
CA TRP A 17 -11.10 13.63 7.23
C TRP A 17 -10.44 14.60 6.24
N LYS A 18 -9.16 14.38 5.94
CA LYS A 18 -8.36 15.29 5.10
C LYS A 18 -8.69 15.21 3.61
N SER A 19 -9.34 14.14 3.17
CA SER A 19 -9.56 13.84 1.75
C SER A 19 -11.02 14.12 1.36
N THR A 20 -11.21 15.03 0.40
CA THR A 20 -12.50 15.20 -0.29
C THR A 20 -12.57 14.21 -1.45
N SER A 21 -13.78 13.88 -1.90
CA SER A 21 -13.99 13.01 -3.07
C SER A 21 -13.22 13.49 -4.31
N GLU A 22 -13.16 14.80 -4.53
CA GLU A 22 -12.42 15.44 -5.63
C GLU A 22 -10.91 15.22 -5.50
N ARG A 23 -10.36 15.34 -4.28
CA ARG A 23 -8.94 15.07 -4.03
C ARG A 23 -8.60 13.60 -4.25
N ALA A 24 -9.40 12.69 -3.72
CA ALA A 24 -9.21 11.25 -3.92
C ALA A 24 -9.27 10.89 -5.41
N CYS A 25 -10.19 11.48 -6.18
CA CYS A 25 -10.30 11.23 -7.61
C CYS A 25 -9.09 11.77 -8.39
N SER A 26 -8.62 12.98 -8.04
CA SER A 26 -7.40 13.54 -8.63
C SER A 26 -6.16 12.71 -8.30
N GLU A 27 -6.02 12.26 -7.05
CA GLU A 27 -4.91 11.41 -6.61
C GLU A 27 -4.90 10.08 -7.35
N ALA A 28 -6.05 9.40 -7.42
CA ALA A 28 -6.20 8.16 -8.16
C ALA A 28 -5.82 8.31 -9.63
N ARG A 29 -6.22 9.43 -10.27
CA ARG A 29 -5.86 9.71 -11.67
C ARG A 29 -4.37 9.93 -11.85
N GLN A 30 -3.72 10.68 -10.96
CA GLN A 30 -2.28 10.90 -11.02
C GLN A 30 -1.49 9.61 -10.84
N VAL A 31 -1.90 8.75 -9.89
CA VAL A 31 -1.30 7.42 -9.70
C VAL A 31 -1.49 6.57 -10.95
N PHE A 32 -2.71 6.51 -11.49
CA PHE A 32 -3.01 5.75 -12.69
C PHE A 32 -2.16 6.17 -13.90
N ASP A 33 -2.08 7.47 -14.17
CA ASP A 33 -1.33 8.01 -15.30
C ASP A 33 0.17 7.67 -15.20
N ARG A 34 0.74 7.67 -13.99
CA ARG A 34 2.15 7.28 -13.74
C ARG A 34 2.37 5.78 -13.92
N LEU A 35 1.45 4.95 -13.40
CA LEU A 35 1.51 3.49 -13.56
C LEU A 35 1.42 3.08 -15.03
N VAL A 36 0.56 3.72 -15.82
CA VAL A 36 0.45 3.47 -17.27
C VAL A 36 1.75 3.77 -18.00
N ARG A 37 2.53 4.75 -17.52
CA ARG A 37 3.84 5.11 -18.09
C ARG A 37 4.99 4.23 -17.56
N GLY A 38 4.70 3.29 -16.65
CA GLY A 38 5.73 2.47 -16.00
C GLY A 38 6.65 3.27 -15.08
N GLU A 39 6.21 4.46 -14.64
CA GLU A 39 6.98 5.34 -13.77
C GLU A 39 6.97 4.84 -12.32
N PHE A 40 8.05 5.11 -11.60
CA PHE A 40 8.12 4.86 -10.18
C PHE A 40 7.09 5.73 -9.45
N CYS A 41 6.16 5.10 -8.73
CA CYS A 41 5.11 5.70 -7.91
C CYS A 41 5.37 5.56 -6.40
N GLY A 42 6.06 4.49 -5.98
CA GLY A 42 6.35 4.20 -4.57
C GLY A 42 5.10 3.75 -3.78
N LEU A 43 4.99 4.19 -2.53
CA LEU A 43 3.85 3.86 -1.67
C LEU A 43 2.57 4.52 -2.21
N LEU A 44 1.57 3.70 -2.48
CA LEU A 44 0.25 4.13 -2.93
C LEU A 44 -0.64 4.55 -1.75
N PRO A 45 -1.53 5.52 -1.97
CA PRO A 45 -2.41 6.05 -0.93
C PRO A 45 -3.38 4.98 -0.41
N ASN A 46 -3.60 5.01 0.90
CA ASN A 46 -4.61 4.20 1.60
C ASN A 46 -4.99 4.96 2.87
N ASP A 47 -6.28 5.16 3.13
CA ASP A 47 -6.74 5.95 4.29
C ASP A 47 -6.27 5.37 5.64
N PHE A 48 -6.01 4.06 5.70
CA PHE A 48 -5.49 3.35 6.86
C PHE A 48 -3.96 3.36 6.97
N SER A 49 -3.22 3.87 5.96
CA SER A 49 -1.76 3.75 5.93
C SER A 49 -1.10 4.42 7.11
N ASP A 50 -1.56 5.60 7.52
CA ASP A 50 -0.96 6.35 8.63
C ASP A 50 -1.10 5.60 9.97
N LEU A 51 -2.27 5.03 10.21
CA LEU A 51 -2.55 4.20 11.39
C LEU A 51 -1.73 2.90 11.34
N LEU A 52 -1.82 2.16 10.23
CA LEU A 52 -1.19 0.85 10.09
C LEU A 52 0.35 0.94 10.11
N LEU A 53 0.96 1.94 9.48
CA LEU A 53 2.42 2.12 9.47
C LEU A 53 2.98 2.62 10.80
N ARG A 54 2.11 3.10 11.70
CA ARG A 54 2.47 3.45 13.07
C ARG A 54 2.36 2.24 14.00
N GLU A 55 1.32 1.42 13.83
CA GLU A 55 1.09 0.24 14.67
C GLU A 55 1.92 -0.99 14.27
N ARG A 56 2.26 -1.13 12.98
CA ARG A 56 2.90 -2.32 12.40
C ARG A 56 4.17 -1.94 11.64
N GLY A 57 5.31 -2.03 12.32
CA GLY A 57 6.62 -1.76 11.72
C GLY A 57 6.99 -2.75 10.60
N GLU A 58 6.36 -3.91 10.59
CA GLU A 58 6.58 -4.99 9.61
C GLU A 58 6.29 -4.55 8.18
N TYR A 59 5.28 -3.70 7.96
CA TYR A 59 4.99 -3.14 6.64
C TYR A 59 6.15 -2.31 6.09
N ARG A 60 6.88 -1.58 6.96
CA ARG A 60 8.03 -0.78 6.52
C ARG A 60 9.17 -1.67 6.00
N ALA A 61 9.42 -2.78 6.67
CA ALA A 61 10.42 -3.77 6.23
C ALA A 61 10.01 -4.39 4.90
N LEU A 62 8.73 -4.78 4.75
CA LEU A 62 8.20 -5.30 3.49
C LEU A 62 8.31 -4.30 2.34
N PHE A 63 8.02 -3.02 2.58
CA PHE A 63 8.13 -1.97 1.57
C PHE A 63 9.58 -1.70 1.16
N ALA A 64 10.53 -1.82 2.09
CA ALA A 64 11.95 -1.74 1.76
C ALA A 64 12.37 -2.92 0.87
N ASP A 65 11.82 -4.11 1.09
CA ASP A 65 12.04 -5.27 0.23
C ASP A 65 11.42 -5.09 -1.17
N PHE A 66 10.20 -4.56 -1.27
CA PHE A 66 9.60 -4.18 -2.56
C PHE A 66 10.47 -3.19 -3.33
N TYR A 67 10.95 -2.15 -2.65
CA TYR A 67 11.86 -1.19 -3.27
C TYR A 67 13.16 -1.85 -3.76
N ARG A 68 13.80 -2.68 -2.91
CA ARG A 68 15.04 -3.39 -3.26
C ARG A 68 14.88 -4.33 -4.44
N THR A 69 13.70 -4.91 -4.61
CA THR A 69 13.37 -5.83 -5.69
C THR A 69 12.91 -5.13 -6.97
N GLY A 70 12.92 -3.79 -7.00
CA GLY A 70 12.62 -3.00 -8.21
C GLY A 70 11.13 -2.76 -8.44
N ALA A 71 10.29 -2.86 -7.41
CA ALA A 71 8.89 -2.51 -7.54
C ALA A 71 8.76 -1.01 -7.89
N ILE A 72 7.88 -0.71 -8.84
CA ILE A 72 7.55 0.67 -9.21
C ILE A 72 6.49 1.26 -8.29
N ALA A 73 5.65 0.42 -7.68
CA ALA A 73 4.64 0.85 -6.72
C ALA A 73 4.33 -0.25 -5.70
N TRP A 74 3.83 0.11 -4.53
CA TRP A 74 3.36 -0.85 -3.53
C TRP A 74 2.33 -0.21 -2.61
N GLY A 75 1.56 -1.02 -1.89
CA GLY A 75 0.54 -0.50 -0.98
C GLY A 75 -0.03 -1.55 -0.05
N ILE A 76 -0.87 -1.07 0.88
CA ILE A 76 -1.72 -1.91 1.72
C ILE A 76 -3.08 -2.01 1.03
N SER A 77 -3.66 -3.21 0.99
CA SER A 77 -5.01 -3.40 0.47
C SER A 77 -6.05 -3.33 1.60
N GLY A 78 -7.12 -2.56 1.37
CA GLY A 78 -8.22 -2.39 2.32
C GLY A 78 -7.77 -1.87 3.68
N SER A 79 -8.39 -2.39 4.74
CA SER A 79 -8.11 -2.05 6.14
C SER A 79 -6.87 -2.77 6.71
N GLY A 80 -5.93 -3.20 5.86
CA GLY A 80 -4.82 -4.07 6.26
C GLY A 80 -5.19 -5.55 6.31
N SER A 81 -4.16 -6.41 6.39
CA SER A 81 -4.12 -7.90 6.25
C SER A 81 -3.45 -8.38 4.96
N SER A 82 -3.30 -7.50 3.97
CA SER A 82 -2.55 -7.79 2.76
C SER A 82 -1.81 -6.55 2.25
N ALA A 83 -0.68 -6.79 1.61
CA ALA A 83 0.10 -5.79 0.93
C ALA A 83 0.41 -6.30 -0.49
N PHE A 84 0.63 -5.36 -1.41
CA PHE A 84 0.93 -5.67 -2.79
C PHE A 84 2.06 -4.80 -3.29
N ALA A 85 2.72 -5.26 -4.35
CA ALA A 85 3.71 -4.52 -5.10
C ALA A 85 3.53 -4.77 -6.59
N LEU A 86 3.90 -3.76 -7.37
CA LEU A 86 3.79 -3.75 -8.81
C LEU A 86 5.18 -3.59 -9.41
N TRP A 87 5.50 -4.44 -10.38
CA TRP A 87 6.70 -4.35 -11.19
C TRP A 87 6.29 -4.11 -12.64
N ASN A 88 7.17 -3.45 -13.40
CA ASN A 88 7.08 -3.53 -14.84
C ASN A 88 7.26 -4.99 -15.26
N LYS A 89 6.45 -5.43 -16.23
CA LYS A 89 6.35 -6.84 -16.64
C LYS A 89 7.69 -7.52 -16.94
N ASN A 90 8.64 -6.77 -17.50
CA ASN A 90 9.94 -7.31 -17.91
C ASN A 90 11.02 -7.18 -16.82
N ASP A 91 10.75 -6.44 -15.74
CA ASP A 91 11.72 -6.12 -14.70
C ASP A 91 11.62 -7.05 -13.49
N PHE A 92 10.50 -7.78 -13.36
CA PHE A 92 10.30 -8.71 -12.25
C PHE A 92 11.22 -9.94 -12.38
N ARG A 93 12.09 -10.13 -11.37
CA ARG A 93 13.04 -11.26 -11.31
C ARG A 93 12.72 -12.25 -10.20
N GLY A 94 11.49 -12.22 -9.70
CA GLY A 94 11.07 -13.00 -8.54
C GLY A 94 11.14 -12.20 -7.25
N PHE A 95 10.30 -12.60 -6.31
CA PHE A 95 10.26 -12.05 -4.96
C PHE A 95 10.46 -13.21 -3.98
N SER A 96 11.58 -13.18 -3.27
CA SER A 96 11.89 -14.17 -2.24
C SER A 96 12.38 -13.44 -1.01
N THR A 97 11.52 -13.38 0.00
CA THR A 97 11.87 -12.89 1.33
C THR A 97 11.21 -13.82 2.34
N ALA A 98 11.96 -14.22 3.36
CA ALA A 98 11.42 -15.03 4.44
C ALA A 98 10.78 -14.06 5.45
N LEU A 99 9.47 -13.89 5.37
CA LEU A 99 8.70 -13.06 6.29
C LEU A 99 7.88 -13.97 7.20
N PRO A 100 8.29 -14.19 8.46
CA PRO A 100 7.63 -15.13 9.37
C PRO A 100 6.16 -14.80 9.67
N TRP A 101 5.75 -13.56 9.37
CA TRP A 101 4.40 -13.03 9.59
C TRP A 101 3.55 -13.05 8.32
N VAL A 102 4.09 -13.48 7.17
CA VAL A 102 3.36 -13.62 5.91
C VAL A 102 2.97 -15.08 5.74
N GLU A 103 1.67 -15.33 5.65
CA GLU A 103 1.12 -16.67 5.49
C GLU A 103 1.18 -17.13 4.03
N ASP A 104 0.84 -16.25 3.09
CA ASP A 104 0.75 -16.56 1.66
C ASP A 104 1.35 -15.45 0.78
N VAL A 105 1.97 -15.84 -0.34
CA VAL A 105 2.47 -14.92 -1.38
C VAL A 105 1.87 -15.33 -2.72
N LEU A 106 1.16 -14.40 -3.36
CA LEU A 106 0.57 -14.58 -4.69
C LEU A 106 1.34 -13.74 -5.71
N VAL A 107 1.72 -14.36 -6.83
CA VAL A 107 2.42 -13.71 -7.95
C VAL A 107 1.61 -13.98 -9.22
N PHE A 108 1.30 -12.92 -9.96
CA PHE A 108 0.45 -12.93 -11.15
C PHE A 108 1.18 -12.38 -12.38
#